data_AF-A0A640L8I4-F1
#
_entry.id   AF-A0A640L8I4-F1
#
_cell.length_a   1.000
_cell.length_b   1.000
_cell.length_c   1.000
_cell.angle_alpha   90.00
_cell.angle_beta   90.00
_cell.angle_gamma   90.00
#
_symmetry.space_group_name_H-M   'P 1'
#
loop_
_entity.id
_entity.type
_entity.pdbx_description
1 polymer ?
#
loop_
_entity_poly.entity_id
_entity_poly.type
_entity_poly.pdbx_seq_one_letter_code
_entity_poly.pdbx_strand_id
1 'polypeptide(L)' 'MSNQQLVNLRIDFAFKQLFGTSGNEDILIAFLNAMLRDSLKSPIVSTFASRT' A
#
# COMPACT_ATOMS: atom_id res chain seq x y z
N MET A 1 -3.70 27.70 4.68
CA MET A 1 -2.31 27.34 4.31
C MET A 1 -2.28 25.85 4.03
N SER A 2 -2.15 25.42 2.77
CA SER A 2 -2.12 23.98 2.46
C SER A 2 -0.79 23.41 2.94
N ASN A 3 -0.85 22.60 3.99
CA ASN A 3 0.27 21.79 4.46
C ASN A 3 0.47 20.65 3.45
N GLN A 4 0.93 20.98 2.24
CA GLN A 4 1.38 19.99 1.27
C GLN A 4 2.63 19.38 1.89
N GLN A 5 2.45 18.30 2.64
CA GLN A 5 3.53 17.40 2.96
C GLN A 5 4.12 17.00 1.61
N LEU A 6 5.25 17.61 1.27
CA LEU A 6 6.04 17.27 0.11
C LEU A 6 6.55 15.87 0.38
N VAL A 7 5.73 14.89 0.03
CA VAL A 7 6.11 13.48 0.03
C VAL A 7 7.37 13.43 -0.81
N ASN A 8 8.46 12.96 -0.22
CA ASN A 8 9.75 12.97 -0.90
C ASN A 8 9.59 12.19 -2.22
N LEU A 9 9.75 12.88 -3.36
CA LEU A 9 9.51 12.31 -4.69
C LEU A 9 10.30 11.02 -4.93
N ARG A 10 11.48 10.87 -4.31
CA ARG A 10 12.26 9.62 -4.40
C ARG A 10 11.59 8.47 -3.67
N ILE A 11 10.99 8.75 -2.51
CA ILE A 11 10.25 7.76 -1.73
C ILE A 11 8.97 7.39 -2.47
N ASP A 12 8.22 8.37 -2.97
CA ASP A 12 7.00 8.13 -3.75
C ASP A 12 7.29 7.30 -5.02
N PHE A 13 8.35 7.64 -5.76
CA PHE A 13 8.76 6.89 -6.95
C PHE A 13 9.19 5.45 -6.62
N ALA A 14 10.04 5.26 -5.61
CA ALA A 14 10.49 3.92 -5.21
C ALA A 14 9.32 3.06 -4.69
N PHE A 15 8.39 3.68 -3.95
CA PHE A 15 7.19 3.01 -3.45
C PHE A 15 6.28 2.56 -4.59
N LYS A 16 6.03 3.44 -5.58
CA LYS A 16 5.26 3.10 -6.79
C LYS A 16 5.96 2.05 -7.66
N GLN A 17 7.27 2.10 -7.78
CA GLN A 17 8.04 1.07 -8.50
C GLN A 17 7.94 -0.31 -7.82
N LEU A 18 7.95 -0.35 -6.50
CA LEU A 18 7.92 -1.61 -5.75
C LEU A 18 6.51 -2.20 -5.65
N PHE A 19 5.52 -1.34 -5.39
CA PHE A 19 4.15 -1.76 -5.04
C PHE A 19 3.08 -1.35 -6.06
N GLY A 20 3.39 -0.43 -6.97
CA GLY A 20 2.45 0.08 -7.98
C GLY A 20 2.53 -0.63 -9.33
N THR A 21 3.35 -1.68 -9.44
CA THR A 21 3.41 -2.56 -10.62
C THR A 21 2.36 -3.66 -10.52
N SER A 22 1.68 -3.98 -11.62
CA SER A 22 0.66 -5.03 -11.66
C SER A 22 1.24 -6.37 -11.22
N GLY A 23 0.58 -7.05 -10.29
CA GLY A 23 1.05 -8.30 -9.68
C GLY A 23 1.81 -8.13 -8.36
N ASN A 24 2.12 -6.90 -7.94
CA ASN A 24 2.73 -6.62 -6.64
C ASN A 24 1.72 -6.13 -5.58
N GLU A 25 0.43 -6.26 -5.85
CA GLU A 25 -0.63 -5.88 -4.91
C GLU A 25 -0.61 -6.76 -3.66
N ASP A 26 -0.36 -8.07 -3.83
CA ASP A 26 -0.29 -9.02 -2.72
C ASP A 26 0.85 -8.72 -1.76
N ILE A 27 2.02 -8.31 -2.29
CA ILE A 27 3.17 -7.97 -1.44
C ILE A 27 2.97 -6.64 -0.72
N LEU A 28 2.30 -5.67 -1.36
CA LEU A 28 1.88 -4.43 -0.69
C LEU A 28 0.90 -4.74 0.46
N ILE A 29 -0.10 -5.57 0.19
CA ILE A 29 -1.11 -5.96 1.19
C ILE A 29 -0.46 -6.72 2.34
N ALA A 30 0.44 -7.66 2.06
CA ALA A 30 1.17 -8.39 3.08
C ALA A 30 2.04 -7.46 3.94
N PHE A 31 2.76 -6.52 3.30
CA PHE A 31 3.56 -5.52 4.00
C PHE A 31 2.71 -4.64 4.93
N LEU A 32 1.60 -4.11 4.42
CA LEU A 32 0.69 -3.28 5.21
C LEU A 32 0.07 -4.07 6.36
N ASN A 33 -0.36 -5.31 6.13
CA ASN A 33 -0.90 -6.18 7.17
C ASN A 33 0.13 -6.49 8.27
N ALA A 34 1.41 -6.62 7.92
CA ALA A 34 2.48 -6.82 8.89
C ALA A 34 2.77 -5.54 9.71
N MET A 35 2.86 -4.38 9.03
CA MET A 35 3.14 -3.09 9.69
C MET A 35 1.98 -2.59 10.55
N LEU A 36 0.75 -2.86 10.15
CA LEU A 36 -0.47 -2.37 10.80
C LEU A 36 -1.18 -3.46 11.63
N ARG A 37 -0.50 -4.58 11.89
CA ARG A 37 -1.06 -5.75 12.58
C ARG A 37 -1.76 -5.39 13.89
N ASP A 38 -1.16 -4.50 14.68
CA ASP A 38 -1.68 -4.11 15.99
C ASP A 38 -2.70 -2.97 15.93
N SER A 39 -2.77 -2.28 14.78
CA SER A 39 -3.68 -1.15 14.54
C SER A 39 -4.97 -1.56 13.82
N LEU A 40 -4.97 -2.67 13.10
CA LEU A 40 -6.10 -3.13 12.31
C LEU A 40 -6.94 -4.16 13.06
N LYS A 41 -8.26 -3.96 13.07
CA LYS A 41 -9.22 -4.93 13.61
C LYS A 41 -9.37 -6.18 12.73
N SER A 42 -9.03 -6.07 11.44
CA SER A 42 -9.05 -7.16 10.46
C SER A 42 -8.01 -6.91 9.37
N PRO A 43 -7.43 -7.97 8.77
CA PRO A 43 -6.48 -7.84 7.66
C PRO A 43 -7.09 -7.09 6.47
N ILE A 44 -6.25 -6.31 5.79
CA ILE A 44 -6.53 -5.74 4.48
C ILE A 44 -6.61 -6.90 3.49
N VAL A 45 -7.70 -6.94 2.72
CA VAL A 45 -7.96 -7.92 1.66
C VAL A 45 -8.26 -7.18 0.37
N SER A 46 -7.65 -7.64 -0.73
CA SER A 46 -7.93 -7.09 -2.07
C SER A 46 -9.36 -7.43 -2.46
N THR A 47 -10.19 -6.42 -2.74
CA THR A 47 -11.58 -6.61 -3.18
C THR A 47 -11.71 -6.96 -4.67
N PHE A 48 -10.59 -6.94 -5.42
CA PHE A 48 -10.57 -7.28 -6.85
C PHE A 48 -10.68 -8.78 -7.13
N ALA A 49 -10.41 -9.64 -6.13
CA ALA A 49 -10.50 -11.09 -6.28
C ALA A 49 -11.94 -11.63 -6.36
N SER A 50 -12.96 -10.84 -6.02
CA SER A 50 -14.37 -11.29 -5.99
C SER A 50 -15.15 -11.03 -7.29
N ARG A 51 -14.47 -10.76 -8.41
CA ARG A 51 -15.09 -10.39 -9.70
C ARG A 51 -14.92 -11.44 -10.82
N THR A 52 -14.68 -12.69 -10.45
CA THR A 52 -14.68 -13.85 -11.37
C THR A 52 -15.79 -14.82 -11.02
#